data_AF-A0AA88HXN9-F1
#
_entry.id   AF-A0AA88HXN9-F1
#
_cell.length_a   1.000
_cell.length_b   1.000
_cell.length_c   1.000
_cell.angle_alpha   90.00
_cell.angle_beta   90.00
_cell.angle_gamma   90.00
#
_symmetry.space_group_name_H-M   'P 1'
#
loop_
_entity.id
_entity.type
_entity.pdbx_description
1 polymer ?
#
loop_
_entity_poly.entity_id
_entity_poly.type
_entity_poly.pdbx_seq_one_letter_code
_entity_poly.pdbx_strand_id
1 'polypeptide(L)'
;MRVVFMVAEKPSLALSLAQILSHKTCTSRKGSNGACSVHEWEGKFRGQHVLFKMTSVCGHVMSLDFPGKYNNWDKVDPVELFSCPTEKKEATPRSFAC
;
A
#
# COMPACT_ATOMS: atom_id res chain seq x y z
N MET A 1 23.01 -1.92 10.52
CA MET A 1 22.12 -3.04 10.11
C MET A 1 21.27 -2.57 8.94
N ARG A 2 21.22 -3.31 7.82
CA ARG A 2 20.45 -2.91 6.62
C ARG A 2 18.99 -3.35 6.77
N VAL A 3 18.07 -2.59 6.19
CA VAL A 3 16.63 -2.89 6.24
C VAL A 3 16.14 -3.21 4.83
N VAL A 4 15.38 -4.31 4.70
CA VAL A 4 14.68 -4.67 3.46
C VAL A 4 13.20 -4.44 3.69
N PHE A 5 12.62 -3.48 2.95
CA PHE A 5 11.21 -3.15 3.02
C PHE A 5 10.44 -3.90 1.93
N MET A 6 9.43 -4.65 2.33
CA MET A 6 8.61 -5.50 1.47
C MET A 6 7.14 -5.12 1.59
N VAL A 7 6.42 -5.08 0.46
CA VAL A 7 5.03 -4.63 0.42
C VAL A 7 4.19 -5.63 -0.36
N ALA A 8 3.17 -6.19 0.28
CA ALA A 8 2.16 -7.04 -0.35
C ALA A 8 0.90 -6.25 -0.73
N GLU A 9 0.02 -6.84 -1.55
CA GLU A 9 -1.22 -6.19 -2.01
C GLU A 9 -2.31 -6.10 -0.92
N LYS A 10 -2.33 -7.06 0.02
CA LYS A 10 -3.37 -7.18 1.06
C LYS A 10 -2.77 -7.55 2.42
N PRO A 11 -3.39 -7.14 3.54
CA PRO A 11 -2.90 -7.45 4.89
C PRO A 11 -2.75 -8.94 5.18
N SER A 12 -3.70 -9.77 4.72
CA SER A 12 -3.64 -11.22 4.90
C SER A 12 -2.43 -11.84 4.18
N LEU A 13 -2.10 -11.34 2.98
CA LEU A 13 -0.95 -11.82 2.20
C LEU A 13 0.38 -11.46 2.88
N ALA A 14 0.51 -10.22 3.39
CA ALA A 14 1.71 -9.80 4.11
C ALA A 14 1.97 -10.68 5.34
N LEU A 15 0.93 -11.00 6.12
CA LEU A 15 1.04 -11.87 7.28
C LEU A 15 1.47 -13.29 6.87
N SER A 16 0.81 -13.90 5.88
CA SER A 16 1.14 -15.24 5.42
C SER A 16 2.59 -15.34 4.90
N LEU A 17 3.02 -14.36 4.10
CA LEU A 17 4.38 -14.31 3.59
C LEU A 17 5.41 -14.12 4.71
N ALA A 18 5.15 -13.21 5.65
CA ALA A 18 6.03 -13.00 6.80
C ALA A 18 6.17 -14.25 7.66
N GLN A 19 5.07 -14.98 7.91
CA GLN A 19 5.09 -16.23 8.68
C GLN A 19 5.91 -17.32 7.98
N ILE A 20 5.78 -17.47 6.65
CA ILE A 20 6.53 -18.45 5.87
C ILE A 20 8.03 -18.10 5.86
N LEU A 21 8.36 -16.85 5.51
CA LEU A 21 9.74 -16.40 5.32
C LEU A 21 10.53 -16.25 6.63
N SER A 22 9.84 -16.03 7.75
CA SER A 22 10.45 -15.96 9.08
C SER A 22 10.44 -17.29 9.84
N HIS A 23 9.93 -18.38 9.26
CA HIS A 23 9.67 -19.62 9.99
C HIS A 23 8.84 -19.39 11.29
N LYS A 24 7.82 -18.53 11.20
CA LYS A 24 6.93 -18.11 12.31
C LYS A 24 7.63 -17.35 13.45
N THR A 25 8.82 -16.79 13.22
CA THR A 25 9.55 -15.98 14.23
C THR A 25 9.30 -14.47 14.11
N CYS A 26 8.57 -14.03 13.09
CA CYS A 26 8.31 -12.60 12.90
C CYS A 26 7.51 -11.98 14.04
N THR A 27 7.89 -10.76 14.43
CA THR A 27 7.13 -9.91 15.34
C THR A 27 6.23 -8.99 14.55
N SER A 28 5.00 -8.79 15.01
CA SER A 28 4.02 -7.94 14.31
C SER A 28 3.72 -6.71 15.15
N ARG A 29 3.82 -5.53 14.53
CA ARG A 29 3.38 -4.25 15.12
C ARG A 29 2.26 -3.66 14.27
N LYS A 30 1.26 -3.04 14.90
CA LYS A 30 0.24 -2.28 14.15
C LYS A 30 0.85 -1.02 13.57
N GLY A 31 0.56 -0.73 12.29
CA GLY A 31 0.92 0.53 11.65
C GLY A 31 0.03 1.68 12.10
N SER A 32 0.43 2.93 11.81
CA SER A 32 -0.34 4.11 12.24
C SER A 32 -1.74 4.22 11.62
N ASN A 33 -2.03 3.50 10.54
CA ASN A 33 -3.33 3.43 9.87
C ASN A 33 -4.31 2.44 10.54
N GLY A 34 -3.86 1.62 11.50
CA GLY A 34 -4.65 0.58 12.16
C GLY A 34 -5.06 -0.61 11.28
N ALA A 35 -5.08 -0.47 9.95
CA ALA A 35 -5.50 -1.48 8.97
C ALA A 35 -4.34 -2.38 8.49
N CYS A 36 -3.12 -1.83 8.37
CA CYS A 36 -1.95 -2.59 7.95
C CYS A 36 -1.04 -2.83 9.16
N SER A 37 -0.55 -4.07 9.28
CA SER A 37 0.51 -4.40 10.23
C SER A 37 1.87 -4.35 9.53
N VAL A 38 2.92 -4.16 10.33
CA VAL A 38 4.30 -4.34 9.91
C VAL A 38 4.83 -5.58 10.62
N HIS A 39 5.31 -6.54 9.85
CA HIS A 39 5.91 -7.79 10.33
C HIS A 39 7.42 -7.72 10.16
N GLU A 40 8.15 -7.88 11.25
CA GLU A 40 9.60 -7.69 11.30
C GLU A 40 10.30 -8.99 11.71
N TRP A 41 11.41 -9.31 11.05
CA TRP A 41 12.30 -10.42 11.43
C TRP A 41 13.72 -10.20 10.90
N GLU A 42 14.70 -10.83 11.52
CA GLU A 42 16.08 -10.81 11.03
C GLU A 42 16.35 -12.00 10.10
N GLY A 43 17.18 -11.78 9.10
CA GLY A 43 17.59 -12.86 8.20
C GLY A 43 18.76 -12.46 7.30
N LYS A 44 19.04 -13.30 6.30
CA LYS A 44 20.06 -13.02 5.29
C LYS A 44 19.41 -12.64 3.97
N PHE A 45 19.85 -11.54 3.37
CA PHE A 45 19.47 -11.15 2.02
C PHE A 45 20.74 -10.86 1.22
N ARG A 46 20.92 -11.55 0.08
CA ARG A 46 22.11 -11.42 -0.78
C ARG A 46 23.44 -11.53 0.00
N GLY A 47 23.52 -12.51 0.90
CA GLY A 47 24.72 -12.77 1.72
C GLY A 47 24.94 -11.81 2.89
N GLN A 48 24.04 -10.84 3.12
CA GLN A 48 24.15 -9.87 4.21
C GLN A 48 23.06 -10.05 5.25
N HIS A 49 23.40 -9.82 6.51
CA HIS A 49 22.41 -9.76 7.59
C HIS A 49 21.57 -8.48 7.46
N VAL A 50 20.25 -8.66 7.41
CA VAL A 50 19.27 -7.58 7.25
C VAL A 50 18.10 -7.78 8.21
N LEU A 51 17.45 -6.66 8.53
CA LEU A 51 16.13 -6.64 9.14
C LEU A 51 15.09 -6.56 8.02
N PHE A 52 14.26 -7.59 7.90
CA PHE A 52 13.11 -7.59 7.02
C PHE A 52 11.96 -6.85 7.68
N LYS A 53 11.30 -5.96 6.93
CA LYS A 53 10.05 -5.29 7.31
C LYS A 53 9.03 -5.53 6.21
N MET A 54 8.07 -6.40 6.47
CA MET A 54 6.96 -6.70 5.57
C MET A 54 5.72 -5.92 5.99
N THR A 55 5.08 -5.26 5.03
CA THR A 55 3.76 -4.64 5.22
C THR A 55 2.89 -4.88 3.99
N SER A 56 1.72 -4.26 3.94
CA SER A 56 0.82 -4.35 2.80
C SER A 56 0.14 -3.03 2.49
N VAL A 57 -0.36 -2.92 1.27
CA VAL A 57 -1.43 -1.99 0.92
C VAL A 57 -2.80 -2.63 1.16
N CYS A 58 -3.88 -1.87 0.97
CA CYS A 58 -5.25 -2.37 1.02
C CYS A 58 -5.89 -2.31 -0.38
N GLY A 59 -5.29 -2.99 -1.36
CA GLY A 59 -5.68 -2.89 -2.77
C GLY A 59 -5.05 -1.68 -3.47
N HIS A 60 -5.82 -1.01 -4.34
CA HIS A 60 -5.31 0.13 -5.11
C HIS A 60 -4.92 1.31 -4.19
N VAL A 61 -3.70 1.81 -4.35
CA VAL A 61 -3.19 2.97 -3.59
C VAL A 61 -3.74 4.27 -4.16
N MET A 62 -3.87 4.33 -5.49
CA MET A 62 -4.33 5.50 -6.21
C MET A 62 -5.56 5.13 -7.05
N SER A 63 -6.51 6.05 -7.14
CA SER A 63 -7.59 6.07 -8.12
C SER A 63 -7.30 7.12 -9.18
N LEU A 64 -7.87 6.93 -10.36
CA LEU A 64 -7.86 7.94 -11.42
C LEU A 64 -9.23 8.60 -11.43
N ASP A 65 -9.23 9.92 -11.41
CA ASP A 65 -10.45 10.74 -11.32
C ASP A 65 -10.28 11.99 -12.19
N PHE A 66 -11.38 12.66 -12.49
CA PHE A 66 -11.31 13.96 -13.14
C PHE A 66 -11.05 15.08 -12.11
N PRO A 67 -10.51 16.23 -12.55
CA PRO A 67 -10.46 17.44 -11.74
C PRO A 67 -11.86 17.77 -11.22
N GLY A 68 -11.98 18.26 -9.99
CA GLY A 68 -13.27 18.42 -9.32
C GLY A 68 -14.33 19.23 -10.08
N LYS A 69 -13.91 20.11 -11.01
CA LYS A 69 -14.81 20.85 -11.92
C LYS A 69 -15.60 19.94 -12.89
N TYR A 70 -15.09 18.75 -13.19
CA TYR A 70 -15.70 17.76 -14.10
C TYR A 70 -16.47 16.65 -13.37
N ASN A 71 -16.49 16.64 -12.04
CA ASN A 71 -17.17 15.59 -11.26
C ASN A 71 -18.67 15.83 -11.07
N ASN A 72 -19.22 16.91 -11.64
CA ASN A 72 -20.64 17.22 -11.60
C ASN A 72 -21.30 16.89 -12.94
N TRP A 73 -22.08 15.80 -12.96
CA TRP A 73 -22.76 15.29 -14.15
C TRP A 73 -23.76 16.28 -14.77
N ASP A 74 -24.37 17.16 -13.97
CA ASP A 74 -25.35 18.15 -14.47
C ASP A 74 -24.69 19.38 -15.11
N LYS A 75 -23.38 19.57 -14.89
CA LYS A 75 -22.64 20.78 -15.28
C LYS A 75 -21.58 20.53 -16.34
N VAL A 76 -21.44 19.29 -16.83
CA VAL A 76 -20.37 18.88 -17.72
C VAL A 76 -20.98 18.26 -18.97
N ASP A 77 -20.65 18.80 -20.14
CA ASP A 77 -20.94 18.12 -21.40
C ASP A 77 -20.11 16.83 -21.47
N PRO A 78 -20.73 15.64 -21.61
CA PRO A 78 -20.01 14.38 -21.68
C PRO A 78 -18.91 14.32 -22.75
N VAL A 79 -19.02 15.12 -23.82
CA VAL A 79 -17.99 15.20 -24.87
C VAL A 79 -16.68 15.75 -24.33
N GLU A 80 -16.72 16.65 -23.34
CA GLU A 80 -15.51 17.22 -22.74
C GLU A 80 -14.68 16.17 -22.00
N LEU A 81 -15.30 15.07 -21.53
CA LEU A 81 -14.60 13.98 -20.83
C LEU A 81 -13.60 13.23 -21.71
N PHE A 82 -13.73 13.30 -23.04
CA PHE A 82 -12.75 12.71 -23.96
C PHE A 82 -11.44 13.52 -24.05
N SER A 83 -11.48 14.80 -23.68
CA SER A 83 -10.35 15.74 -23.87
C SER A 83 -9.82 16.32 -22.55
N CYS A 84 -10.56 16.15 -21.45
CA CYS A 84 -10.19 16.73 -20.18
C CYS A 84 -9.03 15.97 -19.51
N PRO A 85 -8.18 16.66 -18.72
CA PRO A 85 -7.08 16.02 -18.03
C PRO A 85 -7.60 15.12 -16.90
N THR A 86 -6.86 14.06 -16.59
CA THR A 86 -7.15 13.15 -15.47
C THR A 86 -6.15 13.36 -14.34
N GLU A 87 -6.59 13.20 -13.10
CA GLU A 87 -5.78 13.31 -11.89
C GLU A 87 -5.69 11.95 -11.18
N LYS A 88 -4.52 11.62 -10.66
CA LYS A 88 -4.36 10.48 -9.75
C LYS A 88 -4.56 10.96 -8.32
N LYS A 89 -5.56 10.43 -7.63
CA LYS A 89 -5.86 10.74 -6.23
C LYS A 89 -5.60 9.52 -5.36
N GLU A 90 -5.30 9.72 -4.09
CA GLU A 90 -5.20 8.61 -3.14
C GLU A 90 -6.56 7.92 -3.04
N ALA A 91 -6.59 6.61 -3.30
CA ALA A 91 -7.84 5.85 -3.31
C ALA A 91 -8.48 5.80 -1.91
N THR A 92 -7.64 5.83 -0.88
CA THR A 92 -8.07 5.75 0.52
C THR A 92 -7.23 6.69 1.39
N PRO A 93 -7.56 8.00 1.42
CA PRO A 93 -6.74 9.04 2.08
C PRO A 93 -6.52 8.82 3.58
N ARG A 94 -7.31 7.95 4.22
CA ARG A 94 -7.21 7.61 5.66
C ARG A 94 -6.49 6.30 5.94
N SER A 95 -6.03 5.58 4.93
CA SER A 95 -5.52 4.21 5.07
C SER A 95 -4.02 4.05 4.86
N PHE A 96 -3.29 5.09 4.43
CA PHE A 96 -1.91 4.92 3.93
C PHE A 96 -0.79 5.54 4.79
N ALA A 97 -1.07 6.11 5.96
CA ALA A 97 -0.01 6.46 6.90
C ALA A 97 0.34 5.22 7.75
N CYS A 98 1.47 4.55 7.47
CA CYS A 98 2.04 3.49 8.31
C CYS A 98 3.23 4.01 9.11
#